data_AF-A0A0Q3TAJ0-F1
#
_entry.id   AF-A0A0Q3TAJ0-F1
#
_cell.length_a   1.000
_cell.length_b   1.000
_cell.length_c   1.000
_cell.angle_alpha   90.00
_cell.angle_beta   90.00
_cell.angle_gamma   90.00
#
_symmetry.space_group_name_H-M   'P 1'
#
loop_
_entity.id
_entity.type
_entity.pdbx_description
1 polymer ?
#
loop_
_entity_poly.entity_id
_entity_poly.type
_entity_poly.pdbx_seq_one_letter_code
_entity_poly.pdbx_strand_id
1 'polypeptide(L)'
;MLIKQCKGYELEKEKSNTSEDFFNRSEVTFEEDGQEKTLHVLYVRYFDELVHEFTSFEANPIFKAGTREVEFKDIVALICLLKNPGFRHRKRVYINSKFDFASYFQDVDYAKLPAIFEDLETKKSFNLRSPLEYIVQPQ
;
A
#
# COMPACT_ATOMS: atom_id res chain seq x y z
N MET A 1 4.75 4.20 15.22
CA MET A 1 4.86 2.90 14.51
C MET A 1 6.01 3.02 13.53
N LEU A 2 6.84 1.99 13.38
CA LEU A 2 8.02 2.06 12.52
C LEU A 2 7.82 1.19 11.27
N ILE A 3 7.59 1.81 10.11
CA ILE A 3 7.51 1.10 8.84
C ILE A 3 8.89 0.61 8.47
N LYS A 4 9.02 -0.66 8.05
CA LYS A 4 10.30 -1.29 7.68
C LYS A 4 10.35 -1.63 6.19
N GLN A 5 9.21 -1.97 5.59
CA GLN A 5 9.16 -2.38 4.19
C GLN A 5 7.77 -2.15 3.61
N CYS A 6 7.73 -1.69 2.36
CA CYS A 6 6.55 -1.71 1.49
C CYS A 6 6.94 -2.40 0.18
N LYS A 7 6.14 -3.36 -0.28
CA LYS A 7 6.36 -4.03 -1.57
C LYS A 7 5.06 -4.59 -2.13
N GLY A 8 4.93 -4.62 -3.44
CA GLY A 8 3.82 -5.26 -4.13
C GLY A 8 4.29 -6.12 -5.29
N TYR A 9 3.56 -7.18 -5.56
CA TYR A 9 3.87 -8.11 -6.65
C TYR A 9 2.60 -8.78 -7.16
N GLU A 10 2.64 -9.14 -8.45
CA GLU A 10 1.60 -9.93 -9.09
C GLU A 10 1.67 -11.35 -8.56
N LEU A 11 0.52 -11.95 -8.26
CA LEU A 11 0.50 -13.37 -7.92
C LEU A 11 0.48 -14.21 -9.19
N GLU A 12 1.28 -15.26 -9.19
CA GLU A 12 1.24 -16.27 -10.23
C GLU A 12 0.39 -17.45 -9.77
N LYS A 13 -0.14 -18.19 -10.73
CA LYS A 13 -1.01 -19.33 -10.46
C LYS A 13 -0.19 -20.48 -9.87
N GLU A 14 -0.24 -20.66 -8.55
CA GLU A 14 0.42 -21.82 -7.90
C GLU A 14 -0.37 -23.12 -8.09
N LYS A 15 -1.71 -23.05 -8.22
CA LYS A 15 -2.59 -24.22 -8.38
C LYS A 15 -3.62 -24.02 -9.49
N SER A 16 -3.83 -25.05 -10.31
CA SER A 16 -4.70 -25.01 -11.50
C SER A 16 -6.16 -24.63 -11.22
N ASN A 17 -6.65 -24.90 -10.02
CA ASN A 17 -8.03 -24.65 -9.57
C ASN A 17 -8.22 -23.38 -8.74
N THR A 18 -7.22 -22.49 -8.69
CA THR A 18 -7.30 -21.22 -7.95
C THR A 18 -7.32 -20.04 -8.91
N SER A 19 -7.95 -18.95 -8.48
CA SER A 19 -8.02 -17.67 -9.21
C SER A 19 -6.97 -16.68 -8.69
N GLU A 20 -5.89 -17.14 -8.06
CA GLU A 20 -4.88 -16.28 -7.42
C GLU A 20 -4.15 -15.40 -8.44
N ASP A 21 -4.04 -15.86 -9.68
CA ASP A 21 -3.48 -15.15 -10.83
C ASP A 21 -4.25 -13.89 -11.22
N PHE A 22 -5.48 -13.71 -10.75
CA PHE A 22 -6.24 -12.47 -10.94
C PHE A 22 -6.00 -11.43 -9.85
N PHE A 23 -5.07 -11.69 -8.91
CA PHE A 23 -4.80 -10.80 -7.79
C PHE A 23 -3.37 -10.28 -7.78
N ASN A 24 -3.22 -9.11 -7.16
CA ASN A 24 -1.97 -8.53 -6.73
C ASN A 24 -1.88 -8.63 -5.21
N ARG A 25 -0.67 -8.85 -4.70
CA ARG A 25 -0.39 -8.78 -3.27
C ARG A 25 0.47 -7.56 -2.98
N SER A 26 -0.01 -6.71 -2.09
CA SER A 26 0.74 -5.62 -1.48
C SER A 26 1.02 -5.96 -0.02
N GLU A 27 2.21 -5.61 0.46
CA GLU A 27 2.66 -5.90 1.82
C GLU A 27 3.28 -4.67 2.45
N VAL A 28 2.92 -4.43 3.72
CA VAL A 28 3.59 -3.46 4.57
C VAL A 28 4.04 -4.15 5.85
N THR A 29 5.35 -4.12 6.10
CA THR A 29 5.96 -4.62 7.34
C THR A 29 6.27 -3.44 8.24
N PHE A 30 5.86 -3.53 9.51
CA PHE A 30 6.02 -2.48 10.50
C PHE A 30 6.23 -3.06 11.90
N GLU A 31 6.87 -2.28 12.75
CA GLU A 31 7.07 -2.58 14.16
C GLU A 31 6.17 -1.69 15.03
N GLU A 32 5.44 -2.32 15.94
CA GLU A 32 4.58 -1.66 16.92
C GLU A 32 4.59 -2.46 18.22
N ASP A 33 4.77 -1.79 19.36
CA ASP A 33 4.89 -2.40 20.69
C ASP A 33 5.99 -3.48 20.78
N GLY A 34 7.11 -3.25 20.08
CA GLY A 34 8.25 -4.17 20.03
C GLY A 34 7.99 -5.45 19.21
N GLN A 35 6.87 -5.53 18.50
CA GLN A 35 6.53 -6.67 17.64
C GLN A 35 6.53 -6.25 16.18
N GLU A 36 7.26 -7.02 15.37
CA GLU A 36 7.20 -6.90 13.92
C GLU A 36 5.95 -7.62 13.38
N LYS A 37 5.22 -6.93 12.51
CA LYS A 37 3.97 -7.38 11.90
C LYS A 37 4.02 -7.08 10.41
N THR A 38 3.39 -7.95 9.63
CA THR A 38 3.19 -7.72 8.20
C THR A 38 1.71 -7.80 7.89
N LEU A 39 1.18 -6.72 7.33
CA LEU A 39 -0.14 -6.69 6.71
C LEU A 39 0.00 -7.09 5.25
N HIS A 40 -0.73 -8.11 4.84
CA HIS A 40 -0.86 -8.52 3.45
C HIS A 40 -2.23 -8.07 2.92
N VAL A 41 -2.24 -7.24 1.88
CA VAL A 41 -3.45 -6.82 1.15
C VAL A 41 -3.47 -7.54 -0.19
N LEU A 42 -4.49 -8.37 -0.38
CA LEU A 42 -4.75 -9.07 -1.63
C LEU A 42 -5.91 -8.36 -2.34
N TYR A 43 -5.69 -7.89 -3.56
CA TYR A 43 -6.69 -7.15 -4.32
C TYR A 43 -6.67 -7.51 -5.80
N VAL A 44 -7.77 -7.25 -6.51
CA VAL A 44 -7.94 -7.65 -7.92
C VAL A 44 -6.93 -6.90 -8.79
N ARG A 45 -6.16 -7.62 -9.61
CA ARG A 45 -5.10 -7.07 -10.47
C ARG A 45 -5.61 -5.98 -11.41
N TYR A 46 -6.82 -6.16 -11.95
CA TYR A 46 -7.47 -5.19 -12.82
C TYR A 46 -7.57 -3.78 -12.20
N PHE A 47 -7.54 -3.66 -10.86
CA PHE A 47 -7.55 -2.35 -10.22
C PHE A 47 -6.28 -1.53 -10.50
N ASP A 48 -5.14 -2.15 -10.81
CA ASP A 48 -3.94 -1.40 -11.23
C ASP A 48 -4.17 -0.65 -12.56
N GLU A 49 -4.97 -1.22 -13.48
CA GLU A 49 -5.34 -0.56 -14.74
C GLU A 49 -6.23 0.67 -14.52
N LEU A 50 -6.88 0.74 -13.36
CA LEU A 50 -7.79 1.79 -12.96
C LEU A 50 -7.14 2.79 -11.98
N VAL A 51 -5.81 2.81 -11.88
CA VAL A 51 -5.07 3.69 -10.94
C VAL A 51 -5.49 5.16 -11.01
N HIS A 52 -5.80 5.65 -12.22
CA HIS A 52 -6.24 7.02 -12.49
C HIS A 52 -7.66 7.31 -11.99
N GLU A 53 -8.47 6.28 -11.73
CA GLU A 53 -9.79 6.44 -11.09
C GLU A 53 -9.68 6.59 -9.57
N PHE A 54 -8.57 6.13 -8.96
CA PHE A 54 -8.39 6.12 -7.51
C PHE A 54 -7.41 7.19 -7.04
N THR A 55 -6.49 7.60 -7.89
CA THR A 55 -5.35 8.46 -7.53
C THR A 55 -5.09 9.50 -8.61
N SER A 56 -4.27 10.51 -8.30
CA SER A 56 -3.78 11.48 -9.28
C SER A 56 -2.55 11.01 -10.07
N PHE A 57 -2.15 9.73 -9.97
CA PHE A 57 -1.00 9.22 -10.69
C PHE A 57 -1.37 8.90 -12.15
N GLU A 58 -0.54 9.36 -13.08
CA GLU A 58 -0.77 9.20 -14.52
C GLU A 58 0.03 8.04 -15.15
N ALA A 59 0.99 7.48 -14.41
CA ALA A 59 1.89 6.45 -14.90
C ALA A 59 2.19 5.41 -13.82
N ASN A 60 2.69 4.24 -14.25
CA ASN A 60 3.27 3.22 -13.38
C ASN A 60 4.65 2.85 -13.97
N PRO A 61 5.78 3.02 -13.25
CA PRO A 61 5.95 3.42 -11.85
C PRO A 61 5.31 4.78 -11.52
N ILE A 62 4.71 4.89 -10.32
CA ILE A 62 3.99 6.09 -9.88
C ILE A 62 4.92 7.20 -9.39
N PHE A 63 6.11 6.85 -8.90
CA PHE A 63 7.22 7.77 -8.60
C PHE A 63 8.54 7.01 -8.44
N LYS A 64 9.63 7.74 -8.28
CA LYS A 64 10.95 7.19 -7.92
C LYS A 64 11.34 7.61 -6.51
N ALA A 65 11.91 6.70 -5.75
CA ALA A 65 12.50 6.95 -4.44
C ALA A 65 13.98 6.52 -4.48
N GLY A 66 14.88 7.47 -4.71
CA GLY A 66 16.28 7.19 -5.00
C GLY A 66 16.44 6.36 -6.28
N THR A 67 17.00 5.16 -6.15
CA THR A 67 17.16 4.21 -7.28
C THR A 67 15.97 3.29 -7.49
N ARG A 68 15.02 3.27 -6.55
CA ARG A 68 13.85 2.40 -6.63
C ARG A 68 12.74 3.08 -7.43
N GLU A 69 12.24 2.38 -8.43
CA GLU A 69 10.95 2.70 -9.05
C GLU A 69 9.85 2.12 -8.18
N VAL A 70 8.90 2.96 -7.76
CA VAL A 70 7.80 2.56 -6.89
C VAL A 70 6.56 2.40 -7.74
N GLU A 71 5.98 1.21 -7.73
CA GLU A 71 4.77 0.90 -8.48
C GLU A 71 3.50 1.09 -7.65
N PHE A 72 2.35 1.18 -8.29
CA PHE A 72 1.06 1.31 -7.59
C PHE A 72 0.85 0.19 -6.55
N LYS A 73 1.14 -1.06 -6.91
CA LYS A 73 1.05 -2.21 -6.01
C LYS A 73 1.95 -2.10 -4.76
N ASP A 74 3.04 -1.33 -4.80
CA ASP A 74 3.91 -1.13 -3.64
C ASP A 74 3.25 -0.27 -2.54
N ILE A 75 2.33 0.63 -2.90
CA ILE A 75 1.74 1.60 -1.96
C ILE A 75 0.39 1.13 -1.37
N VAL A 76 -0.28 0.16 -1.99
CA VAL A 76 -1.66 -0.22 -1.61
C VAL A 76 -1.78 -0.61 -0.14
N ALA A 77 -0.92 -1.51 0.37
CA ALA A 77 -0.99 -1.97 1.75
C ALA A 77 -0.66 -0.85 2.75
N LEU A 78 0.26 0.05 2.40
CA LEU A 78 0.56 1.24 3.19
C LEU A 78 -0.66 2.16 3.28
N ILE A 79 -1.30 2.47 2.16
CA ILE A 79 -2.51 3.31 2.12
C ILE A 79 -3.64 2.69 2.93
N CYS A 80 -3.89 1.39 2.76
CA CYS A 80 -4.88 0.67 3.55
C CYS A 80 -4.62 0.79 5.06
N LEU A 81 -3.36 0.64 5.47
CA LEU A 81 -2.93 0.78 6.87
C LEU A 81 -3.11 2.21 7.40
N LEU A 82 -2.86 3.23 6.56
CA LEU A 82 -3.02 4.63 6.92
C LEU A 82 -4.51 5.00 7.09
N LYS A 83 -5.37 4.57 6.18
CA LYS A 83 -6.81 4.85 6.23
C LYS A 83 -7.54 4.08 7.30
N ASN A 84 -7.15 2.84 7.56
CA ASN A 84 -7.80 1.99 8.54
C ASN A 84 -6.78 1.49 9.57
N PRO A 85 -6.60 2.24 10.69
CA PRO A 85 -5.70 1.83 11.77
C PRO A 85 -6.03 0.45 12.35
N GLY A 86 -7.27 -0.03 12.22
CA GLY A 86 -7.65 -1.39 12.63
C GLY A 86 -6.90 -2.50 11.88
N PHE A 87 -6.31 -2.20 10.71
CA PHE A 87 -5.49 -3.15 9.96
C PHE A 87 -4.15 -3.45 10.63
N ARG A 88 -3.72 -2.67 11.62
CA ARG A 88 -2.53 -3.00 12.45
C ARG A 88 -2.65 -4.33 13.19
N HIS A 89 -3.88 -4.80 13.41
CA HIS A 89 -4.18 -6.07 14.07
C HIS A 89 -4.56 -7.18 13.09
N ARG A 90 -4.53 -6.91 11.78
CA ARG A 90 -4.88 -7.89 10.74
C ARG A 90 -3.61 -8.37 10.05
N LYS A 91 -3.49 -9.69 9.91
CA LYS A 91 -2.45 -10.28 9.06
C LYS A 91 -2.80 -10.16 7.59
N ARG A 92 -4.07 -10.37 7.23
CA ARG A 92 -4.52 -10.42 5.82
C ARG A 92 -5.80 -9.63 5.63
N VAL A 93 -5.88 -8.90 4.52
CA VAL A 93 -7.07 -8.19 4.04
C VAL A 93 -7.27 -8.57 2.58
N TYR A 94 -8.51 -8.84 2.21
CA TYR A 94 -8.90 -9.21 0.85
C TYR A 94 -9.89 -8.18 0.32
N ILE A 95 -9.61 -7.61 -0.84
CA ILE A 95 -10.42 -6.54 -1.44
C ILE A 95 -10.74 -6.92 -2.88
N ASN A 96 -11.98 -7.33 -3.12
CA ASN A 96 -12.49 -7.66 -4.45
C ASN A 96 -13.55 -6.69 -4.98
N SER A 97 -13.95 -5.72 -4.16
CA SER A 97 -14.87 -4.66 -4.54
C SER A 97 -14.10 -3.42 -4.97
N LYS A 98 -14.40 -2.91 -6.18
CA LYS A 98 -13.85 -1.64 -6.67
C LYS A 98 -14.24 -0.48 -5.75
N PHE A 99 -15.45 -0.49 -5.21
CA PHE A 99 -15.94 0.54 -4.29
C PHE A 99 -15.13 0.57 -3.00
N ASP A 100 -14.93 -0.60 -2.37
CA ASP A 100 -14.14 -0.70 -1.14
C ASP A 100 -12.69 -0.29 -1.41
N PHE A 101 -12.12 -0.75 -2.53
CA PHE A 101 -10.78 -0.38 -2.95
C PHE A 101 -10.62 1.13 -3.07
N ALA A 102 -11.49 1.79 -3.86
CA ALA A 102 -11.47 3.24 -4.06
C ALA A 102 -11.58 4.03 -2.76
N SER A 103 -12.38 3.56 -1.80
CA SER A 103 -12.57 4.25 -0.50
C SER A 103 -11.27 4.41 0.30
N TYR A 104 -10.30 3.49 0.14
CA TYR A 104 -9.00 3.61 0.79
C TYR A 104 -8.09 4.68 0.15
N PHE A 105 -8.37 5.11 -1.08
CA PHE A 105 -7.54 6.11 -1.74
C PHE A 105 -8.09 7.53 -1.56
N GLN A 106 -9.35 7.67 -1.12
CA GLN A 106 -9.95 8.97 -0.87
C GLN A 106 -9.16 9.77 0.17
N ASP A 107 -8.99 11.06 -0.09
CA ASP A 107 -8.34 12.04 0.80
C ASP A 107 -6.90 11.67 1.19
N VAL A 108 -6.21 10.79 0.47
CA VAL A 108 -4.80 10.50 0.75
C VAL A 108 -3.92 11.61 0.19
N ASP A 109 -3.00 12.12 1.01
CA ASP A 109 -1.99 13.09 0.59
C ASP A 109 -0.83 12.37 -0.10
N TYR A 110 -0.97 12.14 -1.41
CA TYR A 110 0.02 11.43 -2.22
C TYR A 110 1.38 12.12 -2.29
N ALA A 111 1.42 13.45 -2.12
CA ALA A 111 2.67 14.21 -2.16
C ALA A 111 3.62 13.84 -1.02
N LYS A 112 3.11 13.23 0.06
CA LYS A 112 3.91 12.78 1.21
C LYS A 112 4.42 11.35 1.09
N LEU A 113 3.90 10.55 0.14
CA LEU A 113 4.32 9.15 0.00
C LEU A 113 5.79 9.01 -0.43
N PRO A 114 6.34 9.79 -1.38
CA PRO A 114 7.72 9.65 -1.81
C PRO A 114 8.72 9.71 -0.65
N ALA A 115 8.54 10.63 0.29
CA ALA A 115 9.40 10.79 1.47
C ALA A 115 9.43 9.53 2.36
N ILE A 116 8.32 8.78 2.47
CA ILE A 116 8.30 7.50 3.19
C ILE A 116 9.25 6.52 2.49
N PHE A 117 9.13 6.38 1.17
CA PHE A 117 9.91 5.41 0.40
C PHE A 117 11.39 5.80 0.34
N GLU A 118 11.72 7.09 0.27
CA GLU A 118 13.11 7.56 0.37
C GLU A 118 13.76 7.17 1.70
N ASP A 119 13.03 7.31 2.82
CA ASP A 119 13.49 6.88 4.13
C ASP A 119 13.60 5.35 4.23
N LEU A 120 12.70 4.60 3.61
CA LEU A 120 12.81 3.14 3.53
C LEU A 120 14.05 2.69 2.75
N GLU A 121 14.41 3.38 1.68
CA GLU A 121 15.61 3.04 0.89
C GLU A 121 16.91 3.41 1.63
N THR A 122 16.95 4.61 2.22
CA THR A 122 18.17 5.19 2.83
C THR A 122 18.39 4.79 4.29
N LYS A 123 17.33 4.78 5.10
CA LYS A 123 17.38 4.50 6.55
C LYS A 123 16.84 3.13 6.93
N LYS A 124 16.33 2.35 5.95
CA LYS A 124 15.69 1.03 6.15
C LYS A 124 14.46 1.07 7.05
N SER A 125 13.96 2.25 7.35
CA SER A 125 12.75 2.42 8.15
C SER A 125 12.21 3.85 8.06
N PHE A 126 10.91 3.99 8.31
CA PHE A 126 10.23 5.28 8.40
C PHE A 126 9.37 5.34 9.66
N ASN A 127 9.52 6.40 10.46
CA ASN A 127 8.77 6.56 11.70
C ASN A 127 7.41 7.22 11.43
N LEU A 128 6.35 6.41 11.36
CA LEU A 128 4.98 6.88 11.27
C LEU A 128 4.48 7.34 12.65
N ARG A 129 4.41 8.67 12.81
CA ARG A 129 3.90 9.32 14.04
C ARG A 129 2.39 9.27 14.11
N SER A 130 1.71 9.72 13.05
CA SER A 130 0.25 9.70 12.96
C SER A 130 -0.22 9.40 11.53
N PRO A 131 -1.11 8.42 11.32
CA PRO A 131 -1.73 8.22 10.01
C PRO A 131 -2.48 9.44 9.49
N LEU A 132 -3.02 10.28 10.39
CA LEU A 132 -3.78 11.48 10.02
C LEU A 132 -2.92 12.54 9.31
N GLU A 133 -1.59 12.50 9.46
CA GLU A 133 -0.68 13.39 8.73
C GLU A 133 -0.71 13.13 7.21
N TYR A 134 -1.24 11.99 6.78
CA TYR A 134 -1.33 11.55 5.39
C TYR A 134 -2.75 11.62 4.83
N ILE A 135 -3.69 12.15 5.61
CA ILE A 135 -5.08 12.36 5.18
C ILE A 135 -5.30 13.86 5.03
N VAL A 136 -5.68 14.27 3.82
CA VAL A 136 -6.12 15.64 3.52
C VAL A 136 -7.37 15.90 4.35
N GLN A 137 -7.30 16.90 5.24
CA GLN A 137 -8.46 17.30 6.01
C GLN A 137 -9.36 18.18 5.13
N PRO A 138 -10.69 17.95 5.10
CA PRO A 138 -11.60 18.91 4.50
C PRO A 138 -11.47 20.24 5.25
N GLN A 139 -11.41 21.34 4.48
CA GLN A 139 -11.43 22.71 5.01
C GLN A 139 -12.76 23.03 5.68
#